data_AF-A0AAI9C1G9-F1
#
_entry.id   AF-A0AAI9C1G9-F1
#
_cell.length_a   1.000
_cell.length_b   1.000
_cell.length_c   1.000
_cell.angle_alpha   90.00
_cell.angle_beta   90.00
_cell.angle_gamma   90.00
#
_symmetry.space_group_name_H-M   'P 1'
#
loop_
_entity.id
_entity.type
_entity.pdbx_description
1 polymer ?
#
loop_
_entity_poly.entity_id
_entity_poly.type
_entity_poly.pdbx_seq_one_letter_code
_entity_poly.pdbx_strand_id
1 'polypeptide(L)'
;MSLGFVSMNLVTLLYLAASVCFIQALKGLSHPSTARRGNLFGMGGMAIAVATTVMLILKLQADAAADPLVGSDGGGLGLWLVLLGVVVGGAIGTLLARKVEMTRLPELVAAMHSLIGLAAVFIAVAAVAEPWAFGIVVGEGEPIPLGNKLELFIGTAVGAITFSGSVIAFGKLAGKFRFRLFQGAPVVFPGQHLLNLALAVAMIGLGITFALTQQWEPFIAMAAIAFVLGVLIIIPIGGADMPVVVSMLNSYSGWAAAGIGFSLNNSMLIIAGSLVGSSGAILSYIMCKAMNRSFFSVILGGFGGGTGAGAGEGGQQQRNVKSGSAEDASFLMANAETVIIVPGYGLAVARAQHALKELTEKLADAGVTVRYAIHPVAGRMPGHMNVLLAEAEVPYDQVVEMDDINSEFGQADVVLVLGANDVVEVQPDGRKLRRGASRVVQPRFFDTAVWRAGGMALRPGAGRRLTGRSRSTGPGRLLRGYRRSSARWMCWPTISIRPKAARPSAAACRAPMPCCATAA
;
A
#
# COMPACT_ATOMS: atom_id res chain seq x y z
N MET A 1 13.31 -20.80 -42.88
CA MET A 1 13.79 -21.67 -41.79
C MET A 1 12.63 -22.58 -41.40
N SER A 2 12.79 -23.89 -41.48
CA SER A 2 11.73 -24.83 -41.03
C SER A 2 11.48 -24.61 -39.53
N LEU A 3 10.28 -24.15 -39.17
CA LEU A 3 9.82 -23.91 -37.80
C LEU A 3 9.48 -25.21 -37.05
N GLY A 4 9.89 -26.38 -37.56
CA GLY A 4 9.52 -27.70 -37.01
C GLY A 4 9.94 -27.95 -35.56
N PHE A 5 10.84 -27.15 -34.99
CA PHE A 5 11.22 -27.25 -33.57
C PHE A 5 10.20 -26.60 -32.61
N VAL A 6 9.31 -25.72 -33.11
CA VAL A 6 8.29 -25.06 -32.29
C VAL A 6 7.07 -25.98 -32.17
N SER A 7 7.06 -26.87 -31.18
CA SER A 7 5.87 -27.65 -30.85
C SER A 7 4.90 -26.87 -29.95
N MET A 8 3.61 -27.21 -29.96
CA MET A 8 2.65 -26.60 -29.00
C MET A 8 3.04 -26.89 -27.55
N ASN A 9 3.65 -28.05 -27.29
CA ASN A 9 4.20 -28.39 -25.98
C ASN A 9 5.32 -27.43 -25.56
N LEU A 10 6.19 -27.03 -26.50
CA LEU A 10 7.24 -26.05 -26.22
C LEU A 10 6.66 -24.68 -25.88
N VAL A 11 5.63 -24.22 -26.61
CA VAL A 11 4.92 -22.96 -26.31
C VAL A 11 4.34 -22.99 -24.89
N THR A 12 3.63 -24.06 -24.54
CA THR A 12 3.05 -24.23 -23.20
C THR A 12 4.13 -24.26 -22.11
N LEU A 13 5.25 -24.94 -22.36
CA LEU A 13 6.36 -25.03 -21.40
C LEU A 13 7.06 -23.68 -21.19
N LEU A 14 7.24 -22.88 -22.25
CA LEU A 14 7.81 -21.55 -22.14
C LEU A 14 6.86 -20.57 -21.42
N TYR A 15 5.55 -20.65 -21.66
CA TYR A 15 4.56 -19.89 -20.89
C TYR A 15 4.53 -20.29 -19.41
N LEU A 16 4.71 -21.58 -19.10
CA LEU A 16 4.86 -22.04 -17.73
C LEU A 16 6.14 -21.48 -17.10
N ALA A 17 7.27 -21.51 -17.81
CA ALA A 17 8.53 -20.93 -17.34
C ALA A 17 8.40 -19.42 -17.08
N ALA A 18 7.77 -18.67 -17.99
CA ALA A 18 7.47 -17.25 -17.80
C ALA A 18 6.60 -17.00 -16.55
N SER A 19 5.59 -17.86 -16.33
CA SER A 19 4.72 -17.79 -15.16
C SER A 19 5.48 -18.01 -13.86
N VAL A 20 6.41 -18.97 -13.81
CA VAL A 20 7.31 -19.19 -12.67
C VAL A 20 8.20 -17.97 -12.43
N CYS A 21 8.73 -17.36 -13.48
CA CYS A 21 9.50 -16.11 -13.37
C CYS A 21 8.67 -14.97 -12.78
N PHE A 22 7.40 -14.80 -13.15
CA PHE A 22 6.53 -13.78 -12.55
C PHE A 22 6.24 -14.04 -11.06
N ILE A 23 6.05 -15.31 -10.66
CA ILE A 23 5.91 -15.67 -9.23
C ILE A 23 7.19 -15.29 -8.46
N GLN A 24 8.35 -15.62 -9.00
CA GLN A 24 9.64 -15.29 -8.39
C GLN A 24 9.91 -13.79 -8.37
N ALA A 25 9.39 -13.05 -9.36
CA ALA A 25 9.47 -11.60 -9.38
C ALA A 25 8.72 -10.98 -8.19
N LEU A 26 7.46 -11.37 -7.98
CA LEU A 26 6.65 -10.88 -6.86
C LEU A 26 7.23 -11.29 -5.51
N LYS A 27 7.72 -12.53 -5.38
CA LYS A 27 8.40 -13.00 -4.17
C LYS A 27 9.70 -12.23 -3.92
N GLY A 28 10.48 -11.94 -4.95
CA GLY A 28 11.71 -11.16 -4.81
C GLY A 28 11.45 -9.71 -4.40
N LEU A 29 10.34 -9.13 -4.88
CA LEU A 29 9.93 -7.75 -4.58
C LEU A 29 9.38 -7.56 -3.16
N SER A 30 9.01 -8.63 -2.45
CA SER A 30 8.47 -8.52 -1.08
C SER A 30 9.53 -8.24 -0.02
N HIS A 31 10.82 -8.37 -0.35
CA HIS A 31 11.93 -8.05 0.55
C HIS A 31 12.93 -7.10 -0.10
N PRO A 32 13.39 -6.03 0.60
CA PRO A 32 14.34 -5.06 0.06
C PRO A 32 15.65 -5.68 -0.44
N SER A 33 16.20 -6.67 0.27
CA SER A 33 17.46 -7.34 -0.10
C SER A 33 17.36 -8.16 -1.40
N THR A 34 16.17 -8.66 -1.73
CA THR A 34 15.93 -9.45 -2.94
C THR A 34 15.25 -8.66 -4.05
N ALA A 35 14.86 -7.41 -3.82
CA ALA A 35 14.05 -6.60 -4.75
C ALA A 35 14.67 -6.48 -6.15
N ARG A 36 15.99 -6.28 -6.24
CA ARG A 36 16.70 -6.20 -7.54
C ARG A 36 16.64 -7.53 -8.30
N ARG A 37 16.83 -8.66 -7.60
CA ARG A 37 16.72 -10.01 -8.18
C ARG A 37 15.29 -10.31 -8.62
N GLY A 38 14.29 -9.89 -7.82
CA GLY A 38 12.87 -9.98 -8.19
C GLY A 38 12.58 -9.25 -9.50
N ASN A 39 13.07 -8.01 -9.65
CA ASN A 39 12.89 -7.25 -10.89
C ASN A 39 13.55 -7.93 -12.11
N LEU A 40 14.73 -8.55 -11.95
CA LEU A 40 15.38 -9.33 -13.00
C LEU A 40 14.54 -10.52 -13.45
N PHE A 41 13.93 -11.27 -12.52
CA PHE A 41 13.00 -12.34 -12.86
C PHE A 41 11.78 -11.81 -13.63
N GLY A 42 11.26 -10.64 -13.26
CA GLY A 42 10.13 -10.01 -13.96
C GLY A 42 10.48 -9.65 -15.41
N MET A 43 11.65 -9.04 -15.63
CA MET A 43 12.14 -8.72 -16.98
C MET A 43 12.37 -9.98 -17.81
N GLY A 44 12.99 -11.02 -17.22
CA GLY A 44 13.21 -12.30 -17.88
C GLY A 44 11.90 -13.01 -18.24
N GLY A 45 10.93 -13.04 -17.32
CA GLY A 45 9.60 -13.63 -17.56
C GLY A 45 8.86 -12.93 -18.69
N MET A 46 8.87 -11.59 -18.73
CA MET A 46 8.26 -10.82 -19.82
C MET A 46 8.96 -11.07 -21.17
N ALA A 47 10.30 -11.13 -21.18
CA ALA A 47 11.07 -11.43 -22.39
C ALA A 47 10.73 -12.83 -22.94
N ILE A 48 10.65 -13.85 -22.08
CA ILE A 48 10.23 -15.20 -22.47
C ILE A 48 8.81 -15.16 -23.03
N ALA A 49 7.86 -14.55 -22.33
CA ALA A 49 6.47 -14.51 -22.78
C ALA A 49 6.30 -13.86 -24.16
N VAL A 50 6.91 -12.69 -24.38
CA VAL A 50 6.86 -11.99 -25.66
C VAL A 50 7.52 -12.84 -26.77
N ALA A 51 8.70 -13.42 -26.50
CA ALA A 51 9.38 -14.28 -27.47
C ALA A 51 8.54 -15.51 -27.83
N THR A 52 7.89 -16.14 -26.85
CA THR A 52 6.99 -17.28 -27.06
C THR A 52 5.77 -16.90 -27.89
N THR A 53 5.15 -15.75 -27.65
CA THR A 53 4.02 -15.28 -28.47
C THR A 53 4.45 -14.98 -29.90
N VAL A 54 5.63 -14.38 -30.12
CA VAL A 54 6.17 -14.18 -31.47
C VAL A 54 6.43 -15.52 -32.16
N MET A 55 7.03 -16.50 -31.47
CA MET A 55 7.24 -17.84 -32.01
C MET A 55 5.91 -18.54 -32.38
N LEU A 56 4.88 -18.38 -31.54
CA LEU A 56 3.55 -18.92 -31.81
C LEU A 56 2.94 -18.29 -33.07
N ILE A 57 3.03 -16.97 -33.23
CA ILE A 57 2.51 -16.26 -34.42
C ILE A 57 3.22 -16.76 -35.69
N LEU A 58 4.56 -16.84 -35.66
CA LEU A 58 5.35 -17.32 -36.81
C LEU A 58 5.01 -18.76 -37.17
N LYS A 59 4.75 -19.61 -36.17
CA LYS A 59 4.32 -20.99 -36.39
C LYS A 59 2.93 -21.04 -37.04
N LEU A 60 1.95 -20.34 -36.48
CA LEU A 60 0.58 -20.31 -37.02
C LEU A 60 0.56 -19.80 -38.47
N GLN A 61 1.41 -18.82 -38.79
CA GLN A 61 1.59 -18.35 -40.16
C GLN A 61 2.22 -19.41 -41.07
N ALA A 62 3.21 -20.16 -40.59
CA ALA A 62 3.84 -21.24 -41.36
C ALA A 62 2.89 -22.42 -41.60
N ASP A 63 2.08 -22.78 -40.60
CA ASP A 63 1.07 -23.83 -40.70
C ASP A 63 -0.06 -23.43 -41.67
N ALA A 64 -0.52 -22.17 -41.60
CA ALA A 64 -1.51 -21.62 -42.54
C ALA A 64 -1.00 -21.56 -43.99
N ALA A 65 0.29 -21.24 -44.19
CA ALA A 65 0.91 -21.22 -45.52
C ALA A 65 1.14 -22.63 -46.12
N ALA A 66 1.05 -23.68 -45.30
CA ALA A 66 1.17 -25.07 -45.74
C ALA A 66 -0.18 -25.68 -46.16
N ASP A 67 -1.31 -25.03 -45.86
CA ASP A 67 -2.64 -25.46 -46.27
C ASP A 67 -2.98 -24.91 -47.67
N PRO A 68 -3.10 -25.77 -48.71
CA PRO A 68 -3.37 -25.33 -50.07
C PRO A 68 -4.78 -24.72 -50.28
N LEU A 69 -5.67 -24.78 -49.29
CA LEU A 69 -7.01 -24.17 -49.34
C LEU A 69 -7.05 -22.72 -48.84
N VAL A 70 -6.01 -22.25 -48.16
CA VAL A 70 -5.94 -20.89 -47.58
C VAL A 70 -5.07 -20.02 -48.48
N GLY A 71 -5.69 -19.11 -49.24
CA GLY A 71 -4.99 -18.21 -50.14
C GLY A 71 -3.89 -17.40 -49.43
N SER A 72 -2.72 -17.31 -50.06
CA SER A 72 -1.48 -16.70 -49.56
C SER A 72 -1.49 -15.17 -49.42
N ASP A 73 -2.67 -14.56 -49.34
CA ASP A 73 -2.85 -13.12 -49.51
C ASP A 73 -2.98 -12.40 -48.16
N GLY A 74 -1.85 -12.13 -47.49
CA GLY A 74 -1.82 -11.09 -46.44
C GLY A 74 -0.93 -11.27 -45.20
N GLY A 75 -0.21 -12.38 -45.03
CA GLY A 75 0.40 -12.76 -43.75
C GLY A 75 1.45 -11.81 -43.13
N GLY A 76 2.06 -10.89 -43.90
CA GLY A 76 3.11 -9.99 -43.39
C GLY A 76 2.60 -8.74 -42.65
N LEU A 77 1.42 -8.23 -43.03
CA LEU A 77 0.90 -6.97 -42.51
C LEU A 77 0.53 -7.06 -41.01
N GLY A 78 -0.05 -8.18 -40.58
CA GLY A 78 -0.43 -8.40 -39.18
C GLY A 78 0.79 -8.41 -38.24
N LEU A 79 1.84 -9.16 -38.60
CA LEU A 79 3.08 -9.21 -37.83
C LEU A 79 3.73 -7.82 -37.74
N TRP A 80 3.73 -7.07 -38.86
CA TRP A 80 4.25 -5.71 -38.88
C TRP A 80 3.47 -4.76 -37.96
N LEU A 81 2.13 -4.83 -37.96
CA LEU A 81 1.28 -4.04 -37.07
C LEU A 81 1.53 -4.37 -35.59
N VAL A 82 1.69 -5.65 -35.24
CA VAL A 82 2.03 -6.08 -33.87
C VAL A 82 3.40 -5.53 -33.46
N LEU A 83 4.41 -5.68 -34.31
CA LEU A 83 5.77 -5.23 -34.03
C LEU A 83 5.84 -3.70 -33.92
N LEU A 84 5.14 -2.98 -34.80
CA LEU A 84 4.97 -1.53 -34.73
C LEU A 84 4.32 -1.12 -33.40
N GLY A 85 3.24 -1.79 -32.99
CA GLY A 85 2.56 -1.53 -31.72
C GLY A 85 3.48 -1.71 -30.50
N VAL A 86 4.24 -2.81 -30.46
CA VAL A 86 5.21 -3.09 -29.39
C VAL A 86 6.33 -2.04 -29.35
N VAL A 87 6.89 -1.69 -30.50
CA VAL A 87 7.98 -0.71 -30.58
C VAL A 87 7.50 0.69 -30.19
N VAL A 88 6.36 1.14 -30.73
CA VAL A 88 5.79 2.46 -30.44
C VAL A 88 5.37 2.54 -28.97
N GLY A 89 4.60 1.57 -28.49
CA GLY A 89 4.14 1.52 -27.10
C GLY A 89 5.30 1.41 -26.11
N GLY A 90 6.27 0.51 -26.38
CA GLY A 90 7.47 0.32 -25.57
C GLY A 90 8.38 1.55 -25.55
N ALA A 91 8.54 2.23 -26.68
CA ALA A 91 9.31 3.48 -26.76
C ALA A 91 8.65 4.60 -25.95
N ILE A 92 7.34 4.83 -26.13
CA ILE A 92 6.59 5.83 -25.36
C ILE A 92 6.67 5.53 -23.86
N GLY A 93 6.41 4.28 -23.46
CA GLY A 93 6.50 3.85 -22.07
C GLY A 93 7.89 4.08 -21.47
N THR A 94 8.94 3.72 -22.19
CA THR A 94 10.33 3.92 -21.75
C THR A 94 10.68 5.40 -21.59
N LEU A 95 10.25 6.23 -22.54
CA LEU A 95 10.49 7.67 -22.51
C LEU A 95 9.77 8.35 -21.34
N LEU A 96 8.51 7.98 -21.09
CA LEU A 96 7.75 8.50 -19.96
C LEU A 96 8.38 8.06 -18.63
N ALA A 97 8.70 6.77 -18.49
CA ALA A 97 9.27 6.23 -17.26
C ALA A 97 10.63 6.87 -16.90
N ARG A 98 11.46 7.22 -17.89
CA ARG A 98 12.75 7.89 -17.66
C ARG A 98 12.64 9.37 -17.30
N LYS A 99 11.55 10.04 -17.69
CA LYS A 99 11.37 11.49 -17.51
C LYS A 99 10.56 11.87 -16.27
N VAL A 100 9.82 10.92 -15.70
CA VAL A 100 8.94 11.19 -14.54
C VAL A 100 9.75 11.34 -13.26
N GLU A 101 9.45 12.39 -12.50
CA GLU A 101 10.01 12.63 -11.17
C GLU A 101 9.52 11.57 -10.17
N MET A 102 10.37 11.16 -9.22
CA MET A 102 10.01 10.16 -8.19
C MET A 102 8.81 10.56 -7.33
N THR A 103 8.54 11.86 -7.18
CA THR A 103 7.37 12.40 -6.47
C THR A 103 6.05 12.17 -7.22
N ARG A 104 6.12 11.95 -8.54
CA ARG A 104 4.99 11.72 -9.44
C ARG A 104 4.84 10.25 -9.84
N LEU A 105 5.52 9.34 -9.14
CA LEU A 105 5.37 7.91 -9.39
C LEU A 105 3.91 7.42 -9.23
N PRO A 106 3.12 7.88 -8.24
CA PRO A 106 1.73 7.41 -8.08
C PRO A 106 0.81 7.75 -9.27
N GLU A 107 0.96 8.93 -9.88
CA GLU A 107 0.18 9.30 -11.06
C GLU A 107 0.57 8.45 -12.28
N LEU A 108 1.87 8.20 -12.48
CA LEU A 108 2.34 7.36 -13.58
C LEU A 108 1.79 5.94 -13.46
N VAL A 109 1.81 5.37 -12.25
CA VAL A 109 1.25 4.04 -11.98
C VAL A 109 -0.26 4.00 -12.28
N ALA A 110 -1.02 5.03 -11.88
CA ALA A 110 -2.43 5.14 -12.25
C ALA A 110 -2.62 5.16 -13.78
N ALA A 111 -1.82 5.96 -14.50
CA ALA A 111 -1.87 6.01 -15.95
C ALA A 111 -1.57 4.64 -16.59
N MET A 112 -0.60 3.88 -16.08
CA MET A 112 -0.29 2.55 -16.62
C MET A 112 -1.43 1.54 -16.44
N HIS A 113 -2.09 1.51 -15.27
CA HIS A 113 -3.28 0.65 -15.09
C HIS A 113 -4.42 1.00 -16.02
N SER A 114 -4.57 2.27 -16.39
CA SER A 114 -5.58 2.66 -17.38
C SER A 114 -5.35 1.95 -18.72
N LEU A 115 -4.10 1.94 -19.21
CA LEU A 115 -3.74 1.32 -20.48
C LEU A 115 -3.95 -0.20 -20.46
N ILE A 116 -3.69 -0.86 -19.32
CA ILE A 116 -3.96 -2.29 -19.15
C ILE A 116 -5.46 -2.59 -19.24
N GLY A 117 -6.29 -1.79 -18.55
CA GLY A 117 -7.74 -1.92 -18.62
C GLY A 117 -8.30 -1.73 -20.03
N LEU A 118 -7.79 -0.73 -20.76
CA LEU A 118 -8.19 -0.49 -22.14
C LEU A 118 -7.73 -1.60 -23.10
N ALA A 119 -6.52 -2.14 -22.90
CA ALA A 119 -6.04 -3.28 -23.66
C ALA A 119 -6.95 -4.51 -23.47
N ALA A 120 -7.42 -4.79 -22.24
CA ALA A 120 -8.37 -5.87 -21.99
C ALA A 120 -9.71 -5.65 -22.74
N VAL A 121 -10.22 -4.42 -22.79
CA VAL A 121 -11.41 -4.08 -23.57
C VAL A 121 -11.17 -4.31 -25.06
N PHE A 122 -10.06 -3.85 -25.64
CA PHE A 122 -9.75 -4.06 -27.05
C PHE A 122 -9.58 -5.53 -27.42
N ILE A 123 -8.95 -6.32 -26.54
CA ILE A 123 -8.84 -7.77 -26.75
C ILE A 123 -10.24 -8.41 -26.74
N ALA A 124 -11.12 -8.01 -25.82
CA ALA A 124 -12.48 -8.52 -25.80
C ALA A 124 -13.29 -8.12 -27.03
N VAL A 125 -13.21 -6.86 -27.48
CA VAL A 125 -13.86 -6.42 -28.73
C VAL A 125 -13.37 -7.25 -29.92
N ALA A 126 -12.05 -7.48 -30.01
CA ALA A 126 -11.48 -8.31 -31.07
C ALA A 126 -11.96 -9.77 -30.99
N ALA A 127 -12.04 -10.34 -29.79
CA ALA A 127 -12.50 -11.71 -29.57
C ALA A 127 -14.00 -11.90 -29.82
N VAL A 128 -14.82 -10.85 -29.63
CA VAL A 128 -16.25 -10.86 -30.01
C VAL A 128 -16.43 -10.69 -31.52
N ALA A 129 -15.59 -9.87 -32.16
CA ALA A 129 -15.62 -9.68 -33.61
C ALA A 129 -15.17 -10.91 -34.38
N GLU A 130 -14.01 -11.46 -34.02
CA GLU A 130 -13.38 -12.54 -34.77
C GLU A 130 -13.01 -13.70 -33.83
N PRO A 131 -13.99 -14.41 -33.22
CA PRO A 131 -13.74 -15.45 -32.23
C PRO A 131 -12.91 -16.63 -32.77
N TRP A 132 -13.02 -16.92 -34.07
CA TRP A 132 -12.26 -17.98 -34.74
C TRP A 132 -10.77 -17.66 -34.80
N ALA A 133 -10.39 -16.38 -34.98
CA ALA A 133 -9.00 -15.94 -35.03
C ALA A 133 -8.27 -16.12 -33.69
N PHE A 134 -9.02 -16.20 -32.59
CA PHE A 134 -8.50 -16.48 -31.25
C PHE A 134 -8.62 -17.96 -30.85
N GLY A 135 -9.09 -18.84 -31.74
CA GLY A 135 -9.28 -20.26 -31.45
C GLY A 135 -10.38 -20.54 -30.42
N ILE A 136 -11.33 -19.61 -30.27
CA ILE A 136 -12.48 -19.77 -29.36
C ILE A 136 -13.55 -20.66 -29.98
N VAL A 137 -13.69 -20.60 -31.32
CA VAL A 137 -14.59 -21.41 -32.13
C VAL A 137 -13.82 -22.07 -33.26
N VAL A 138 -14.38 -23.14 -33.85
CA VAL A 138 -13.69 -23.95 -34.87
C VAL A 138 -13.87 -23.34 -36.26
N GLY A 139 -15.04 -22.77 -36.54
CA GLY A 139 -15.37 -22.16 -37.83
C GLY A 139 -15.81 -20.69 -37.73
N GLU A 140 -15.65 -19.96 -38.82
CA GLU A 140 -16.16 -18.59 -38.95
C GLU A 140 -17.71 -18.59 -38.86
N GLY A 141 -18.27 -17.68 -38.05
CA GLY A 141 -19.71 -17.57 -37.82
C GLY A 141 -20.30 -18.53 -36.77
N GLU A 142 -19.50 -19.43 -36.18
CA GLU A 142 -19.96 -20.26 -35.06
C GLU A 142 -20.23 -19.43 -33.80
N PRO A 143 -21.27 -19.77 -33.01
CA PRO A 143 -21.56 -19.08 -31.77
C PRO A 143 -20.47 -19.34 -30.73
N ILE A 144 -20.04 -18.29 -30.05
CA ILE A 144 -19.09 -18.36 -28.95
C ILE A 144 -19.71 -19.22 -27.83
N PRO A 145 -18.95 -20.14 -27.22
CA PRO A 145 -19.42 -20.90 -26.07
C PRO A 145 -19.85 -19.99 -24.91
N LEU A 146 -20.85 -20.43 -24.13
CA LEU A 146 -21.39 -19.63 -23.02
C LEU A 146 -20.31 -19.24 -21.99
N GLY A 147 -19.36 -20.15 -21.70
CA GLY A 147 -18.24 -19.88 -20.79
C GLY A 147 -17.39 -18.69 -21.24
N ASN A 148 -16.89 -18.73 -22.48
CA ASN A 148 -16.10 -17.65 -23.05
C ASN A 148 -16.89 -16.34 -23.14
N LYS A 149 -18.20 -16.37 -23.41
CA LYS A 149 -19.03 -15.15 -23.39
C LYS A 149 -19.09 -14.51 -22.00
N LEU A 150 -19.23 -15.31 -20.93
CA LEU A 150 -19.21 -14.81 -19.56
C LEU A 150 -17.84 -14.24 -19.18
N GLU A 151 -16.77 -14.90 -19.61
CA GLU A 151 -15.39 -14.45 -19.37
C GLU A 151 -15.09 -13.13 -20.10
N LEU A 152 -15.52 -13.00 -21.37
CA LEU A 152 -15.41 -11.77 -22.16
C LEU A 152 -16.23 -10.63 -21.55
N PHE A 153 -17.44 -10.92 -21.06
CA PHE A 153 -18.25 -9.98 -20.30
C PHE A 153 -17.48 -9.45 -19.08
N ILE A 154 -17.02 -10.34 -18.21
CA ILE A 154 -16.35 -9.95 -16.95
C ILE A 154 -15.05 -9.20 -17.25
N GLY A 155 -14.24 -9.70 -18.18
CA GLY A 155 -12.99 -9.08 -18.59
C GLY A 155 -13.19 -7.67 -19.14
N THR A 156 -14.20 -7.47 -20.00
CA THR A 156 -14.54 -6.15 -20.55
C THR A 156 -15.04 -5.20 -19.48
N ALA A 157 -15.97 -5.63 -18.62
CA ALA A 157 -16.56 -4.80 -17.58
C ALA A 157 -15.50 -4.31 -16.58
N VAL A 158 -14.68 -5.23 -16.07
CA VAL A 158 -13.60 -4.89 -15.13
C VAL A 158 -12.52 -4.04 -15.82
N GLY A 159 -12.17 -4.35 -17.07
CA GLY A 159 -11.21 -3.57 -17.86
C GLY A 159 -11.66 -2.12 -18.09
N ALA A 160 -12.92 -1.91 -18.48
CA ALA A 160 -13.50 -0.58 -18.72
C ALA A 160 -13.61 0.25 -17.44
N ILE A 161 -14.03 -0.37 -16.32
CA ILE A 161 -14.03 0.26 -14.99
C ILE A 161 -12.61 0.66 -14.58
N THR A 162 -11.63 -0.21 -14.84
CA THR A 162 -10.23 0.03 -14.51
C THR A 162 -9.67 1.20 -15.31
N PHE A 163 -9.92 1.24 -16.63
CA PHE A 163 -9.49 2.34 -17.49
C PHE A 163 -10.01 3.69 -17.00
N SER A 164 -11.34 3.80 -16.93
CA SER A 164 -12.02 5.04 -16.58
C SER A 164 -11.69 5.50 -15.16
N GLY A 165 -11.70 4.59 -14.19
CA GLY A 165 -11.32 4.88 -12.80
C GLY A 165 -9.87 5.35 -12.68
N SER A 166 -8.96 4.71 -13.41
CA SER A 166 -7.53 5.06 -13.41
C SER A 166 -7.26 6.42 -14.05
N VAL A 167 -8.00 6.79 -15.09
CA VAL A 167 -7.92 8.14 -15.69
C VAL A 167 -8.34 9.22 -14.68
N ILE A 168 -9.42 8.99 -13.92
CA ILE A 168 -9.83 9.91 -12.85
C ILE A 168 -8.77 9.98 -11.74
N ALA A 169 -8.25 8.84 -11.30
CA ALA A 169 -7.20 8.78 -10.29
C ALA A 169 -5.92 9.52 -10.72
N PHE A 170 -5.49 9.32 -11.98
CA PHE A 170 -4.38 10.05 -12.59
C PHE A 170 -4.62 11.56 -12.55
N GLY A 171 -5.77 12.02 -13.04
CA GLY A 171 -6.05 13.45 -13.09
C GLY A 171 -6.12 14.11 -11.70
N LYS A 172 -6.68 13.40 -10.70
CA LYS A 172 -6.72 13.86 -9.30
C LYS A 172 -5.34 13.95 -8.65
N LEU A 173 -4.44 13.03 -8.96
CA LEU A 173 -3.06 13.04 -8.46
C LEU A 173 -2.20 14.10 -9.17
N ALA A 174 -2.42 14.31 -10.47
CA ALA A 174 -1.69 15.30 -11.25
C ALA A 174 -1.94 16.73 -10.81
N GLY A 175 -3.15 17.06 -10.34
CA GLY A 175 -3.48 18.37 -9.76
C GLY A 175 -3.35 19.57 -10.72
N LYS A 176 -3.04 19.33 -12.00
CA LYS A 176 -2.84 20.36 -13.05
C LYS A 176 -4.13 20.73 -13.77
N PHE A 177 -5.17 19.90 -13.67
CA PHE A 177 -6.39 20.06 -14.44
C PHE A 177 -7.39 20.96 -13.70
N ARG A 178 -7.94 21.96 -14.40
CA ARG A 178 -9.00 22.84 -13.87
C ARG A 178 -10.36 22.17 -13.76
N PHE A 179 -10.55 21.04 -14.44
CA PHE A 179 -11.81 20.32 -14.48
C PHE A 179 -12.15 19.73 -13.11
N ARG A 180 -13.39 19.97 -12.63
CA ARG A 180 -13.83 19.63 -11.26
C ARG A 180 -13.64 18.15 -10.91
N LEU A 181 -13.76 17.25 -11.88
CA LEU A 181 -13.59 15.80 -11.69
C LEU A 181 -12.13 15.38 -11.43
N PHE A 182 -11.16 16.20 -11.86
CA PHE A 182 -9.73 15.97 -11.65
C PHE A 182 -9.17 16.80 -10.48
N GLN A 183 -10.03 17.44 -9.69
CA GLN A 183 -9.60 18.10 -8.47
C GLN A 183 -9.47 17.08 -7.33
N GLY A 184 -8.50 17.27 -6.44
CA GLY A 184 -8.29 16.40 -5.30
C GLY A 184 -9.43 16.40 -4.27
N ALA A 185 -10.40 17.32 -4.38
CA ALA A 185 -11.57 17.35 -3.52
C ALA A 185 -12.60 16.27 -3.93
N PRO A 186 -13.19 15.54 -2.98
CA PRO A 186 -14.33 14.66 -3.25
C PRO A 186 -15.46 15.41 -3.94
N VAL A 187 -16.02 14.82 -5.01
CA VAL A 187 -17.25 15.31 -5.63
C VAL A 187 -18.36 14.31 -5.31
N VAL A 188 -19.36 14.75 -4.58
CA VAL A 188 -20.51 13.94 -4.17
C VAL A 188 -21.80 14.65 -4.59
N PHE A 189 -22.80 13.89 -5.00
CA PHE A 189 -24.12 14.40 -5.38
C PHE A 189 -25.23 13.52 -4.77
N PRO A 190 -26.43 14.10 -4.50
CA PRO A 190 -27.51 13.35 -3.89
C PRO A 190 -27.96 12.20 -4.79
N GLY A 191 -28.13 11.00 -4.22
CA GLY A 191 -28.55 9.81 -4.95
C GLY A 191 -27.43 9.06 -5.69
N GLN A 192 -26.16 9.45 -5.53
CA GLN A 192 -25.03 8.81 -6.22
C GLN A 192 -24.94 7.28 -5.98
N HIS A 193 -25.13 6.81 -4.75
CA HIS A 193 -25.09 5.37 -4.47
C HIS A 193 -26.21 4.60 -5.17
N LEU A 194 -27.41 5.19 -5.25
CA LEU A 194 -28.53 4.59 -5.96
C LEU A 194 -28.28 4.56 -7.46
N LEU A 195 -27.74 5.64 -8.03
CA LEU A 195 -27.36 5.69 -9.45
C LEU A 195 -26.27 4.65 -9.77
N ASN A 196 -25.23 4.56 -8.94
CA ASN A 196 -24.15 3.59 -9.12
C ASN A 196 -24.69 2.15 -9.04
N LEU A 197 -25.59 1.88 -8.12
CA LEU A 197 -26.24 0.57 -7.99
C LEU A 197 -27.11 0.27 -9.22
N ALA A 198 -27.92 1.22 -9.67
CA ALA A 198 -28.77 1.06 -10.85
C ALA A 198 -27.95 0.77 -12.10
N LEU A 199 -26.86 1.51 -12.31
CA LEU A 199 -25.92 1.28 -13.42
C LEU A 199 -25.22 -0.08 -13.30
N ALA A 200 -24.84 -0.51 -12.08
CA ALA A 200 -24.22 -1.81 -11.88
C ALA A 200 -25.18 -2.97 -12.21
N VAL A 201 -26.44 -2.87 -11.78
CA VAL A 201 -27.47 -3.85 -12.10
C VAL A 201 -27.76 -3.86 -13.60
N ALA A 202 -27.88 -2.69 -14.24
CA ALA A 202 -28.08 -2.57 -15.68
C ALA A 202 -26.90 -3.17 -16.47
N MET A 203 -25.67 -2.90 -16.06
CA MET A 203 -24.46 -3.47 -16.66
C MET A 203 -24.44 -5.00 -16.56
N ILE A 204 -24.76 -5.57 -15.38
CA ILE A 204 -24.84 -7.02 -15.20
C ILE A 204 -25.97 -7.61 -16.06
N GLY A 205 -27.14 -6.97 -16.08
CA GLY A 205 -28.27 -7.39 -16.91
C GLY A 205 -27.90 -7.45 -18.39
N LEU A 206 -27.29 -6.39 -18.93
CA LEU A 206 -26.81 -6.35 -20.30
C LEU A 206 -25.69 -7.36 -20.57
N GLY A 207 -24.79 -7.60 -19.61
CA GLY A 207 -23.77 -8.64 -19.72
C GLY A 207 -24.35 -10.05 -19.80
N ILE A 208 -25.39 -10.33 -19.02
CA ILE A 208 -26.14 -11.59 -19.10
C ILE A 208 -26.88 -11.68 -20.44
N THR A 209 -27.52 -10.61 -20.90
CA THR A 209 -28.17 -10.57 -22.21
C THR A 209 -27.17 -10.85 -23.33
N PHE A 210 -25.98 -10.25 -23.29
CA PHE A 210 -24.89 -10.56 -24.21
C PHE A 210 -24.49 -12.04 -24.14
N ALA A 211 -24.31 -12.59 -22.94
CA ALA A 211 -23.94 -14.00 -22.79
C ALA A 211 -24.97 -14.96 -23.41
N LEU A 212 -26.25 -14.62 -23.35
CA LEU A 212 -27.34 -15.42 -23.90
C LEU A 212 -27.56 -15.21 -25.41
N THR A 213 -27.41 -13.97 -25.89
CA THR A 213 -27.79 -13.59 -27.27
C THR A 213 -26.63 -13.37 -28.22
N GLN A 214 -25.42 -13.15 -27.70
CA GLN A 214 -24.21 -12.77 -28.46
C GLN A 214 -24.38 -11.48 -29.31
N GLN A 215 -25.38 -10.66 -29.01
CA GLN A 215 -25.63 -9.42 -29.74
C GLN A 215 -24.61 -8.33 -29.38
N TRP A 216 -24.30 -7.48 -30.36
CA TRP A 216 -23.35 -6.37 -30.19
C TRP A 216 -23.91 -5.24 -29.34
N GLU A 217 -25.21 -4.98 -29.46
CA GLU A 217 -25.91 -3.93 -28.73
C GLU A 217 -25.76 -4.06 -27.21
N PRO A 218 -26.09 -5.22 -26.57
CA PRO A 218 -25.89 -5.39 -25.14
C PRO A 218 -24.42 -5.32 -24.74
N PHE A 219 -23.50 -5.82 -25.57
CA PHE A 219 -22.07 -5.76 -25.31
C PHE A 219 -21.53 -4.32 -25.27
N ILE A 220 -21.86 -3.51 -26.29
CA ILE A 220 -21.42 -2.11 -26.38
C ILE A 220 -22.09 -1.27 -25.28
N ALA A 221 -23.39 -1.47 -25.05
CA ALA A 221 -24.12 -0.75 -24.00
C ALA A 221 -23.55 -1.05 -22.61
N MET A 222 -23.26 -2.31 -22.32
CA MET A 222 -22.59 -2.74 -21.10
C MET A 222 -21.20 -2.11 -20.95
N ALA A 223 -20.37 -2.13 -21.99
CA ALA A 223 -19.04 -1.53 -21.96
C ALA A 223 -19.10 -0.01 -21.72
N ALA A 224 -20.04 0.68 -22.38
CA ALA A 224 -20.28 2.11 -22.17
C ALA A 224 -20.69 2.41 -20.72
N ILE A 225 -21.61 1.62 -20.15
CA ILE A 225 -21.99 1.76 -18.74
C ILE A 225 -20.78 1.49 -17.84
N ALA A 226 -19.96 0.48 -18.11
CA ALA A 226 -18.77 0.16 -17.33
C ALA A 226 -17.75 1.33 -17.30
N PHE A 227 -17.54 2.02 -18.43
CA PHE A 227 -16.74 3.25 -18.47
C PHE A 227 -17.33 4.37 -17.60
N VAL A 228 -18.65 4.58 -17.65
CA VAL A 228 -19.32 5.57 -16.80
C VAL A 228 -19.21 5.18 -15.32
N LEU A 229 -19.41 3.90 -15.00
CA LEU A 229 -19.36 3.37 -13.65
C LEU A 229 -17.98 3.56 -13.02
N GLY A 230 -16.90 3.27 -13.76
CA GLY A 230 -15.53 3.48 -13.28
C GLY A 230 -15.23 4.95 -13.00
N VAL A 231 -15.80 5.89 -13.77
CA VAL A 231 -15.76 7.31 -13.42
C VAL A 231 -16.52 7.56 -12.11
N LEU A 232 -17.80 7.14 -12.01
CA LEU A 232 -18.68 7.44 -10.88
C LEU A 232 -18.26 6.85 -9.53
N ILE A 233 -17.52 5.74 -9.50
CA ILE A 233 -17.02 5.12 -8.26
C ILE A 233 -15.77 5.81 -7.71
N ILE A 234 -14.96 6.46 -8.56
CA ILE A 234 -13.69 7.11 -8.14
C ILE A 234 -13.86 8.60 -7.84
N ILE A 235 -14.84 9.26 -8.45
CA ILE A 235 -15.16 10.67 -8.19
C ILE A 235 -15.39 11.03 -6.70
N PRO A 236 -16.09 10.24 -5.87
CA PRO A 236 -16.35 10.60 -4.47
C PRO A 236 -15.12 10.39 -3.57
N ILE A 237 -14.06 9.77 -4.07
CA ILE A 237 -12.86 9.48 -3.28
C ILE A 237 -11.93 10.70 -3.30
N GLY A 238 -11.40 11.10 -2.13
CA GLY A 238 -10.52 12.25 -2.01
C GLY A 238 -9.07 11.98 -2.43
N GLY A 239 -8.33 13.03 -2.79
CA GLY A 239 -6.92 12.97 -3.19
C GLY A 239 -6.00 12.26 -2.19
N ALA A 240 -6.30 12.40 -0.88
CA ALA A 240 -5.54 11.75 0.18
C ALA A 240 -5.66 10.21 0.18
N ASP A 241 -6.75 9.68 -0.37
CA ASP A 241 -7.03 8.24 -0.43
C ASP A 241 -6.72 7.64 -1.81
N MET A 242 -6.33 8.48 -2.78
CA MET A 242 -5.98 8.03 -4.13
C MET A 242 -4.93 6.92 -4.17
N PRO A 243 -3.89 6.88 -3.31
CA PRO A 243 -2.95 5.75 -3.33
C PRO A 243 -3.62 4.39 -3.12
N VAL A 244 -4.62 4.30 -2.23
CA VAL A 244 -5.39 3.07 -1.99
C VAL A 244 -6.22 2.73 -3.23
N VAL A 245 -6.84 3.72 -3.86
CA VAL A 245 -7.61 3.55 -5.10
C VAL A 245 -6.73 3.02 -6.22
N VAL A 246 -5.53 3.57 -6.39
CA VAL A 246 -4.59 3.11 -7.43
C VAL A 246 -4.18 1.65 -7.20
N SER A 247 -3.96 1.24 -5.94
CA SER A 247 -3.70 -0.16 -5.59
C SER A 247 -4.91 -1.07 -5.84
N MET A 248 -6.13 -0.59 -5.63
CA MET A 248 -7.35 -1.35 -5.92
C MET A 248 -7.56 -1.49 -7.43
N LEU A 249 -7.34 -0.43 -8.21
CA LEU A 249 -7.39 -0.47 -9.67
C LEU A 249 -6.30 -1.38 -10.25
N ASN A 250 -5.13 -1.49 -9.61
CA ASN A 250 -4.12 -2.51 -9.93
C ASN A 250 -4.71 -3.93 -9.81
N SER A 251 -5.40 -4.21 -8.71
CA SER A 251 -6.09 -5.49 -8.52
C SER A 251 -7.09 -5.77 -9.65
N TYR A 252 -7.91 -4.78 -10.00
CA TYR A 252 -8.88 -4.91 -11.08
C TYR A 252 -8.23 -5.16 -12.44
N SER A 253 -7.09 -4.51 -12.72
CA SER A 253 -6.32 -4.77 -13.94
C SER A 253 -5.85 -6.23 -14.03
N GLY A 254 -5.43 -6.82 -12.91
CA GLY A 254 -5.07 -8.24 -12.82
C GLY A 254 -6.25 -9.17 -13.05
N TRP A 255 -7.39 -8.91 -12.42
CA TRP A 255 -8.62 -9.70 -12.63
C TRP A 255 -9.17 -9.59 -14.06
N ALA A 256 -9.10 -8.41 -14.67
CA ALA A 256 -9.45 -8.23 -16.08
C ALA A 256 -8.54 -9.06 -16.99
N ALA A 257 -7.23 -9.02 -16.77
CA ALA A 257 -6.27 -9.83 -17.51
C ALA A 257 -6.51 -11.34 -17.33
N ALA A 258 -6.85 -11.79 -16.12
CA ALA A 258 -7.19 -13.19 -15.87
C ALA A 258 -8.50 -13.60 -16.58
N GLY A 259 -9.52 -12.74 -16.59
CA GLY A 259 -10.78 -12.99 -17.31
C GLY A 259 -10.58 -13.15 -18.82
N ILE A 260 -9.79 -12.26 -19.43
CA ILE A 260 -9.38 -12.39 -20.83
C ILE A 260 -8.50 -13.63 -21.04
N GLY A 261 -7.62 -13.95 -20.08
CA GLY A 261 -6.80 -15.16 -20.11
C GLY A 261 -7.62 -16.44 -20.20
N PHE A 262 -8.72 -16.54 -19.44
CA PHE A 262 -9.66 -17.66 -19.55
C PHE A 262 -10.35 -17.67 -20.92
N SER A 263 -10.82 -16.51 -21.40
CA SER A 263 -11.49 -16.39 -22.70
C SER A 263 -10.63 -16.90 -23.86
N LEU A 264 -9.31 -16.71 -23.76
CA LEU A 264 -8.32 -17.08 -24.76
C LEU A 264 -7.61 -18.41 -24.49
N ASN A 265 -7.98 -19.13 -23.42
CA ASN A 265 -7.27 -20.31 -22.94
C ASN A 265 -5.75 -20.09 -22.78
N ASN A 266 -5.34 -18.91 -22.34
CA ASN A 266 -3.94 -18.53 -22.18
C ASN A 266 -3.50 -18.62 -20.71
N SER A 267 -2.84 -19.72 -20.37
CA SER A 267 -2.34 -19.99 -19.01
C SER A 267 -1.44 -18.89 -18.45
N MET A 268 -0.64 -18.21 -19.28
CA MET A 268 0.24 -17.14 -18.80
C MET A 268 -0.58 -15.95 -18.31
N LEU A 269 -1.58 -15.51 -19.07
CA LEU A 269 -2.46 -14.39 -18.69
C LEU A 269 -3.29 -14.74 -17.44
N ILE A 270 -3.77 -15.98 -17.33
CA ILE A 270 -4.50 -16.46 -16.14
C ILE A 270 -3.61 -16.38 -14.89
N ILE A 271 -2.39 -16.92 -14.97
CA ILE A 271 -1.46 -16.97 -13.83
C ILE A 271 -0.98 -15.54 -13.47
N ALA A 272 -0.48 -14.78 -14.44
CA ALA A 272 0.00 -13.42 -14.21
C ALA A 272 -1.13 -12.50 -13.70
N GLY A 273 -2.31 -12.57 -14.33
CA GLY A 273 -3.47 -11.77 -13.95
C GLY A 273 -3.97 -12.09 -12.53
N SER A 274 -4.10 -13.37 -12.17
CA SER A 274 -4.53 -13.77 -10.82
C SER A 274 -3.52 -13.40 -9.73
N LEU A 275 -2.22 -13.50 -10.02
CA LEU A 275 -1.14 -13.07 -9.11
C LEU A 275 -1.19 -11.55 -8.86
N VAL A 276 -1.31 -10.74 -9.92
CA VAL A 276 -1.42 -9.28 -9.80
C VAL A 276 -2.73 -8.89 -9.12
N GLY A 277 -3.84 -9.55 -9.48
CA GLY A 277 -5.17 -9.32 -8.92
C GLY A 277 -5.20 -9.55 -7.40
N SER A 278 -4.74 -10.72 -6.95
CA SER A 278 -4.66 -11.06 -5.54
C SER A 278 -3.68 -10.17 -4.77
N SER A 279 -2.49 -9.92 -5.32
CA SER A 279 -1.48 -9.04 -4.71
C SER A 279 -2.00 -7.61 -4.52
N GLY A 280 -2.66 -7.05 -5.54
CA GLY A 280 -3.25 -5.71 -5.46
C GLY A 280 -4.36 -5.61 -4.41
N ALA A 281 -5.19 -6.65 -4.25
CA ALA A 281 -6.22 -6.67 -3.22
C ALA A 281 -5.62 -6.68 -1.80
N ILE A 282 -4.62 -7.53 -1.58
CA ILE A 282 -3.89 -7.62 -0.31
C ILE A 282 -3.17 -6.30 0.00
N LEU A 283 -2.47 -5.72 -0.98
CA LEU A 283 -1.77 -4.46 -0.84
C LEU A 283 -2.73 -3.33 -0.47
N SER A 284 -3.91 -3.26 -1.11
CA SER A 284 -4.93 -2.24 -0.82
C SER A 284 -5.41 -2.33 0.62
N TYR A 285 -5.61 -3.55 1.14
CA TYR A 285 -5.97 -3.78 2.53
C TYR A 285 -4.86 -3.34 3.50
N ILE A 286 -3.61 -3.72 3.23
CA ILE A 286 -2.46 -3.34 4.05
C ILE A 286 -2.29 -1.81 4.06
N MET A 287 -2.43 -1.15 2.92
CA MET A 287 -2.37 0.31 2.82
C MET A 287 -3.48 0.99 3.64
N CYS A 288 -4.72 0.47 3.59
CA CYS A 288 -5.81 0.97 4.43
C CYS A 288 -5.48 0.86 5.92
N LYS A 289 -4.98 -0.31 6.35
CA LYS A 289 -4.57 -0.55 7.73
C LYS A 289 -3.42 0.37 8.17
N ALA A 290 -2.41 0.56 7.32
CA ALA A 290 -1.30 1.46 7.58
C ALA A 290 -1.72 2.94 7.65
N MET A 291 -2.78 3.30 6.93
CA MET A 291 -3.40 4.63 7.00
C MET A 291 -4.43 4.77 8.13
N ASN A 292 -4.64 3.73 8.93
CA ASN A 292 -5.64 3.65 10.00
C ASN A 292 -7.07 4.02 9.52
N ARG A 293 -7.44 3.55 8.33
CA ARG A 293 -8.78 3.73 7.74
C ARG A 293 -9.33 2.38 7.30
N SER A 294 -10.65 2.20 7.41
CA SER A 294 -11.28 0.96 6.95
C SER A 294 -11.37 0.96 5.42
N PHE A 295 -11.16 -0.20 4.79
CA PHE A 295 -11.27 -0.37 3.35
C PHE A 295 -12.65 0.09 2.81
N PHE A 296 -13.73 -0.27 3.50
CA PHE A 296 -15.09 0.17 3.17
C PHE A 296 -15.26 1.69 3.21
N SER A 297 -14.63 2.38 4.18
CA SER A 297 -14.72 3.85 4.28
C SER A 297 -14.03 4.57 3.11
N VAL A 298 -13.02 3.95 2.52
CA VAL A 298 -12.29 4.50 1.37
C VAL A 298 -13.09 4.30 0.08
N ILE A 299 -13.67 3.11 -0.12
CA ILE A 299 -14.41 2.76 -1.34
C ILE A 299 -15.76 3.47 -1.41
N LEU A 300 -16.50 3.53 -0.30
CA LEU A 300 -17.81 4.17 -0.27
C LEU A 300 -17.74 5.70 -0.22
N GLY A 301 -16.54 6.30 -0.30
CA GLY A 301 -16.33 7.72 -0.60
C GLY A 301 -17.30 8.65 0.14
N GLY A 302 -17.28 8.64 1.47
CA GLY A 302 -18.17 9.49 2.28
C GLY A 302 -18.85 8.79 3.46
N PHE A 303 -18.89 7.46 3.50
CA PHE A 303 -19.49 6.68 4.59
C PHE A 303 -18.57 6.45 5.82
N GLY A 304 -17.50 7.23 5.95
CA GLY A 304 -16.44 7.04 6.96
C GLY A 304 -16.34 8.10 8.04
N GLY A 305 -17.07 9.22 7.91
CA GLY A 305 -17.41 10.02 9.07
C GLY A 305 -18.48 9.24 9.80
N GLY A 306 -18.10 8.33 10.70
CA GLY A 306 -19.04 7.72 11.62
C GLY A 306 -19.92 8.83 12.19
N THR A 307 -21.20 8.53 12.36
CA THR A 307 -22.14 9.31 13.16
C THR A 307 -21.61 9.41 14.60
N GLY A 308 -20.57 10.21 14.77
CA GLY A 308 -20.17 10.82 16.02
C GLY A 308 -21.02 12.07 16.12
N ALA A 309 -21.94 12.05 17.07
CA ALA A 309 -22.72 13.19 17.49
C ALA A 309 -21.85 14.47 17.54
N GLY A 310 -22.35 15.55 16.93
CA GLY A 310 -21.95 16.93 17.22
C GLY A 310 -20.47 17.27 17.03
N ALA A 311 -20.10 17.65 15.81
CA ALA A 311 -18.88 18.43 15.58
C ALA A 311 -19.06 19.84 16.17
N GLY A 312 -18.73 19.99 17.45
CA GLY A 312 -18.38 21.28 18.05
C GLY A 312 -16.94 21.63 17.65
N GLU A 313 -16.77 22.69 16.86
CA GLU A 313 -15.47 23.18 16.41
C GLU A 313 -14.63 23.71 17.59
N GLY A 314 -13.43 23.14 17.81
CA GLY A 314 -12.49 23.66 18.83
C GLY A 314 -11.44 22.70 19.40
N GLY A 315 -11.26 21.48 18.87
CA GLY A 315 -10.22 20.56 19.35
C GLY A 315 -8.87 20.84 18.70
N GLN A 316 -7.81 21.02 19.51
CA GLN A 316 -6.41 20.99 19.07
C GLN A 316 -6.23 19.94 17.99
N GLN A 317 -5.61 20.33 16.86
CA GLN A 317 -5.22 19.45 15.77
C GLN A 317 -4.70 18.12 16.34
N GLN A 318 -5.52 17.07 16.30
CA GLN A 318 -5.05 15.70 16.43
C GLN A 318 -4.16 15.49 15.21
N ARG A 319 -2.86 15.74 15.37
CA ARG A 319 -1.89 15.31 14.37
C ARG A 319 -2.03 13.80 14.28
N ASN A 320 -2.26 13.29 13.07
CA ASN A 320 -2.34 11.85 12.84
C ASN A 320 -1.07 11.19 13.36
N VAL A 321 -1.23 10.34 14.37
CA VAL A 321 -0.20 9.40 14.82
C VAL A 321 -0.25 8.22 13.87
N LYS A 322 0.87 7.91 13.23
CA LYS A 322 0.98 6.72 12.38
C LYS A 322 1.41 5.52 13.22
N SER A 323 0.95 4.33 12.89
CA SER A 323 1.42 3.06 13.51
C SER A 323 2.00 2.17 12.41
N GLY A 324 3.04 1.36 12.69
CA GLY A 324 3.56 0.35 11.74
C GLY A 324 3.65 -1.07 12.35
N SER A 325 4.45 -1.98 11.75
CA SER A 325 4.93 -3.27 12.35
C SER A 325 6.43 -3.31 12.80
N ALA A 326 6.81 -4.06 13.85
CA ALA A 326 8.15 -3.94 14.49
C ALA A 326 9.30 -4.15 13.48
N GLU A 327 9.00 -4.85 12.40
CA GLU A 327 9.84 -5.06 11.22
C GLU A 327 10.12 -3.75 10.43
N ASP A 328 9.16 -2.83 10.32
CA ASP A 328 9.38 -1.52 9.69
C ASP A 328 10.37 -0.69 10.52
N ALA A 329 10.28 -0.79 11.84
CA ALA A 329 11.17 -0.08 12.76
C ALA A 329 12.59 -0.61 12.69
N SER A 330 12.76 -1.94 12.70
CA SER A 330 14.07 -2.55 12.55
C SER A 330 14.67 -2.24 11.19
N PHE A 331 13.85 -2.20 10.12
CA PHE A 331 14.31 -1.80 8.80
C PHE A 331 14.79 -0.34 8.76
N LEU A 332 14.03 0.59 9.34
CA LEU A 332 14.43 2.01 9.41
C LEU A 332 15.73 2.20 10.19
N MET A 333 15.88 1.51 11.33
CA MET A 333 17.09 1.62 12.15
C MET A 333 18.31 0.93 11.51
N ALA A 334 18.12 -0.20 10.82
CA ALA A 334 19.21 -0.92 10.16
C ALA A 334 19.75 -0.22 8.90
N ASN A 335 19.01 0.74 8.33
CA ASN A 335 19.44 1.55 7.18
C ASN A 335 19.77 3.00 7.57
N ALA A 336 19.74 3.33 8.87
CA ALA A 336 20.15 4.62 9.38
C ALA A 336 21.68 4.67 9.54
N GLU A 337 22.30 5.83 9.36
CA GLU A 337 23.70 6.02 9.74
C GLU A 337 23.79 6.33 11.24
N THR A 338 22.80 7.05 11.76
CA THR A 338 22.76 7.52 13.15
C THR A 338 21.41 7.27 13.83
N VAL A 339 21.45 6.65 15.01
CA VAL A 339 20.25 6.37 15.83
C VAL A 339 20.44 6.95 17.23
N ILE A 340 19.51 7.83 17.64
CA ILE A 340 19.49 8.35 19.02
C ILE A 340 18.37 7.67 19.80
N ILE A 341 18.73 7.04 20.92
CA ILE A 341 17.79 6.36 21.80
C ILE A 341 17.50 7.26 23.00
N VAL A 342 16.22 7.56 23.24
CA VAL A 342 15.76 8.35 24.40
C VAL A 342 15.03 7.42 25.37
N PRO A 343 15.74 6.85 26.37
CA PRO A 343 15.12 6.01 27.38
C PRO A 343 14.31 6.85 28.38
N GLY A 344 13.28 6.23 28.94
CA GLY A 344 12.48 6.82 30.01
C GLY A 344 11.97 5.78 30.99
N TYR A 345 11.14 6.24 31.93
CA TYR A 345 10.68 5.39 33.03
C TYR A 345 9.97 4.09 32.58
N GLY A 346 9.32 4.08 31.42
CA GLY A 346 8.70 2.86 30.87
C GLY A 346 9.71 1.73 30.57
N LEU A 347 10.97 2.06 30.24
CA LEU A 347 12.04 1.08 30.07
C LEU A 347 12.30 0.31 31.39
N ALA A 348 12.35 1.04 32.50
CA ALA A 348 12.56 0.50 33.84
C ALA A 348 11.38 -0.38 34.28
N VAL A 349 10.14 0.07 34.04
CA VAL A 349 8.93 -0.70 34.37
C VAL A 349 8.87 -2.02 33.61
N ALA A 350 9.31 -2.02 32.34
CA ALA A 350 9.33 -3.19 31.49
C ALA A 350 10.55 -4.10 31.70
N ARG A 351 11.55 -3.67 32.49
CA ARG A 351 12.85 -4.34 32.64
C ARG A 351 13.50 -4.68 31.29
N ALA A 352 13.46 -3.73 30.36
CA ALA A 352 13.89 -3.93 28.97
C ALA A 352 15.31 -3.44 28.68
N GLN A 353 16.12 -3.12 29.70
CA GLN A 353 17.48 -2.60 29.55
C GLN A 353 18.42 -3.58 28.84
N HIS A 354 18.36 -4.88 29.12
CA HIS A 354 19.19 -5.88 28.44
C HIS A 354 18.77 -6.09 26.97
N ALA A 355 17.46 -6.06 26.69
CA ALA A 355 16.96 -6.13 25.31
C ALA A 355 17.36 -4.89 24.49
N LEU A 356 17.46 -3.72 25.15
CA LEU A 356 17.95 -2.50 24.53
C LEU A 356 19.45 -2.55 24.24
N LYS A 357 20.24 -3.16 25.13
CA LYS A 357 21.67 -3.45 24.91
C LYS A 357 21.85 -4.34 23.69
N GLU A 358 21.15 -5.47 23.64
CA GLU A 358 21.22 -6.42 22.51
C GLU A 358 20.82 -5.77 21.18
N LEU A 359 19.80 -4.91 21.19
CA LEU A 359 19.42 -4.12 20.01
C LEU A 359 20.55 -3.19 19.57
N THR A 360 21.20 -2.53 20.53
CA THR A 360 22.29 -1.58 20.26
C THR A 360 23.53 -2.27 19.72
N GLU A 361 23.89 -3.43 20.28
CA GLU A 361 24.99 -4.27 19.78
C GLU A 361 24.74 -4.70 18.34
N LYS A 362 23.53 -5.20 18.03
CA LYS A 362 23.17 -5.58 16.65
C LYS A 362 23.19 -4.41 15.67
N LEU A 363 22.83 -3.21 16.11
CA LEU A 363 22.91 -2.00 15.29
C LEU A 363 24.36 -1.56 15.08
N ALA A 364 25.19 -1.65 16.12
CA ALA A 364 26.63 -1.36 16.03
C ALA A 364 27.35 -2.35 15.10
N ASP A 365 27.01 -3.64 15.15
CA ASP A 365 27.51 -4.67 14.23
C ASP A 365 27.12 -4.38 12.77
N ALA A 366 25.97 -3.72 12.56
CA ALA A 366 25.52 -3.27 11.25
C ALA A 366 26.19 -1.94 10.80
N GLY A 367 27.09 -1.37 11.60
CA GLY A 367 27.81 -0.13 11.31
C GLY A 367 27.02 1.15 11.64
N VAL A 368 25.92 1.04 12.39
CA VAL A 368 25.07 2.18 12.77
C VAL A 368 25.63 2.83 14.04
N THR A 369 25.77 4.16 14.04
CA THR A 369 26.20 4.91 15.23
C THR A 369 25.02 5.10 16.17
N VAL A 370 25.03 4.43 17.32
CA VAL A 370 23.97 4.52 18.33
C VAL A 370 24.41 5.35 19.52
N ARG A 371 23.58 6.32 19.94
CA ARG A 371 23.81 7.16 21.12
C ARG A 371 22.58 7.18 22.03
N TYR A 372 22.79 7.14 23.33
CA TYR A 372 21.75 7.28 24.35
C TYR A 372 21.66 8.72 24.82
N ALA A 373 20.50 9.33 24.62
CA ALA A 373 20.18 10.67 25.12
C ALA A 373 19.49 10.56 26.47
N ILE A 374 20.21 10.85 27.56
CA ILE A 374 19.65 10.84 28.92
C ILE A 374 19.12 12.22 29.28
N HIS A 375 17.88 12.25 29.78
CA HIS A 375 17.34 13.43 30.42
C HIS A 375 17.65 13.41 31.92
N PRO A 376 18.05 14.54 32.54
CA PRO A 376 18.40 14.60 33.96
C PRO A 376 17.27 14.17 34.94
N VAL A 377 16.01 14.18 34.49
CA VAL A 377 14.83 13.75 35.28
C VAL A 377 14.11 12.56 34.64
N ALA A 378 14.76 11.83 33.73
CA ALA A 378 14.23 10.57 33.23
C ALA A 378 14.22 9.51 34.34
N GLY A 379 13.02 9.14 34.80
CA GLY A 379 12.83 8.10 35.82
C GLY A 379 12.15 8.62 37.08
N ARG A 380 12.40 7.95 38.20
CA ARG A 380 11.86 8.29 39.53
C ARG A 380 12.90 8.77 40.55
N MET A 381 14.17 8.77 40.18
CA MET A 381 15.28 9.31 40.97
C MET A 381 16.25 10.02 40.03
N PRO A 382 17.03 11.01 40.49
CA PRO A 382 18.13 11.55 39.70
C PRO A 382 19.10 10.45 39.28
N GLY A 383 19.54 10.45 38.03
CA GLY A 383 20.46 9.42 37.49
C GLY A 383 19.85 8.02 37.34
N HIS A 384 18.52 7.86 37.44
CA HIS A 384 17.87 6.54 37.35
C HIS A 384 18.27 5.78 36.07
N MET A 385 18.30 6.45 34.92
CA MET A 385 18.63 5.79 33.65
C MET A 385 20.12 5.42 33.58
N ASN A 386 21.03 6.24 34.09
CA ASN A 386 22.47 5.95 34.11
C ASN A 386 22.75 4.66 34.89
N VAL A 387 22.08 4.47 36.04
CA VAL A 387 22.23 3.24 36.84
C VAL A 387 21.69 2.02 36.10
N LEU A 388 20.51 2.12 35.46
CA LEU A 388 19.92 0.99 34.72
C LEU A 388 20.70 0.60 33.46
N LEU A 389 21.29 1.58 32.77
CA LEU A 389 22.13 1.32 31.60
C LEU A 389 23.48 0.76 32.02
N ALA A 390 24.03 1.21 33.17
CA ALA A 390 25.23 0.62 33.76
C ALA A 390 24.99 -0.84 34.22
N GLU A 391 23.82 -1.15 34.78
CA GLU A 391 23.42 -2.54 35.11
C GLU A 391 23.34 -3.42 33.86
N ALA A 392 22.93 -2.85 32.72
CA ALA A 392 22.95 -3.51 31.44
C ALA A 392 24.33 -3.50 30.75
N GLU A 393 25.37 -2.98 31.42
CA GLU A 393 26.74 -2.87 30.90
C GLU A 393 26.82 -2.09 29.57
N VAL A 394 26.02 -1.04 29.42
CA VAL A 394 26.11 -0.15 28.27
C VAL A 394 27.39 0.69 28.38
N PRO A 395 28.21 0.77 27.33
CA PRO A 395 29.41 1.61 27.32
C PRO A 395 29.12 3.08 27.62
N TYR A 396 29.89 3.69 28.52
CA TYR A 396 29.65 5.08 28.97
C TYR A 396 29.86 6.12 27.86
N ASP A 397 30.68 5.83 26.86
CA ASP A 397 30.90 6.66 25.67
C ASP A 397 29.65 6.80 24.79
N GLN A 398 28.76 5.81 24.84
CA GLN A 398 27.47 5.87 24.14
C GLN A 398 26.41 6.66 24.92
N VAL A 399 26.66 6.94 26.21
CA VAL A 399 25.71 7.59 27.10
C VAL A 399 26.01 9.08 27.20
N VAL A 400 25.13 9.90 26.63
CA VAL A 400 25.32 11.35 26.54
C VAL A 400 24.20 12.07 27.27
N GLU A 401 24.57 13.08 28.04
CA GLU A 401 23.61 13.93 28.75
C GLU A 401 22.92 14.92 27.79
N MET A 402 21.77 15.41 28.23
CA MET A 402 20.87 16.24 27.41
C MET A 402 21.57 17.44 26.75
N ASP A 403 22.42 18.16 27.48
CA ASP A 403 22.99 19.43 27.02
C ASP A 403 23.97 19.23 25.84
N ASP A 404 24.66 18.10 25.82
CA ASP A 404 25.66 17.78 24.78
C ASP A 404 25.00 17.21 23.52
N ILE A 405 24.03 16.30 23.68
CA ILE A 405 23.38 15.61 22.55
C ILE A 405 22.33 16.47 21.81
N ASN A 406 21.89 17.57 22.42
CA ASN A 406 20.87 18.44 21.84
C ASN A 406 21.23 18.99 20.45
N SER A 407 22.51 19.23 20.19
CA SER A 407 22.97 19.74 18.88
C SER A 407 22.92 18.67 17.77
N GLU A 408 22.96 17.39 18.14
CA GLU A 408 23.12 16.26 17.22
C GLU A 408 21.80 15.71 16.69
N PHE A 409 20.68 15.94 17.38
CA PHE A 409 19.37 15.52 16.88
C PHE A 409 19.00 16.15 15.52
N GLY A 410 19.63 17.26 15.11
CA GLY A 410 19.43 17.82 13.78
C GLY A 410 20.02 16.96 12.65
N GLN A 411 20.98 16.09 12.99
CA GLN A 411 21.71 15.22 12.07
C GLN A 411 21.33 13.74 12.24
N ALA A 412 20.54 13.41 13.27
CA ALA A 412 20.09 12.05 13.52
C ALA A 412 19.03 11.59 12.51
N ASP A 413 19.23 10.41 11.94
CA ASP A 413 18.28 9.82 10.99
C ASP A 413 17.03 9.30 11.69
N VAL A 414 17.21 8.62 12.83
CA VAL A 414 16.13 8.00 13.60
C VAL A 414 16.29 8.32 15.09
N VAL A 415 15.18 8.74 15.73
CA VAL A 415 15.11 8.85 17.19
C VAL A 415 14.17 7.80 17.76
N LEU A 416 14.68 6.91 18.59
CA LEU A 416 13.92 5.85 19.26
C LEU A 416 13.56 6.26 20.69
N VAL A 417 12.31 6.66 20.90
CA VAL A 417 11.80 7.05 22.22
C VAL A 417 11.19 5.83 22.92
N LEU A 418 11.82 5.37 24.02
CA LEU A 418 11.44 4.16 24.76
C LEU A 418 10.90 4.50 26.14
N GLY A 419 9.58 4.40 26.32
CA GLY A 419 8.97 4.56 27.64
C GLY A 419 9.11 5.98 28.24
N ALA A 420 9.50 6.97 27.43
CA ALA A 420 9.65 8.35 27.81
C ALA A 420 8.41 9.17 27.37
N ASN A 421 7.94 10.11 28.21
CA ASN A 421 6.82 10.99 27.88
C ASN A 421 7.07 12.45 28.20
N ASP A 422 7.06 12.78 29.48
CA ASP A 422 7.05 14.17 29.92
C ASP A 422 8.39 14.86 29.57
N VAL A 423 9.46 14.07 29.48
CA VAL A 423 10.81 14.47 29.05
C VAL A 423 10.93 14.79 27.56
N VAL A 424 10.02 14.27 26.71
CA VAL A 424 10.00 14.49 25.25
C VAL A 424 8.79 15.32 24.78
N GLU A 425 7.93 15.76 25.70
CA GLU A 425 6.71 16.53 25.40
C GLU A 425 7.07 17.96 24.97
N VAL A 426 6.71 18.33 23.73
CA VAL A 426 6.86 19.69 23.21
C VAL A 426 5.76 20.60 23.76
N GLN A 427 6.15 21.74 24.30
CA GLN A 427 5.20 22.79 24.65
C GLN A 427 4.90 23.61 23.38
N PRO A 428 3.63 23.76 22.98
CA PRO A 428 3.30 24.60 21.85
C PRO A 428 3.43 26.06 22.28
N ASP A 429 4.38 26.75 21.67
CA ASP A 429 4.51 28.20 21.64
C ASP A 429 5.06 28.85 22.92
N GLY A 430 5.95 29.84 22.76
CA GLY A 430 6.70 30.58 23.78
C GLY A 430 5.86 31.46 24.72
N ARG A 431 4.69 30.97 25.16
CA ARG A 431 3.86 31.64 26.15
C ARG A 431 4.38 31.29 27.54
N LYS A 432 4.95 32.30 28.21
CA LYS A 432 5.14 32.31 29.67
C LYS A 432 3.89 31.72 30.33
N LEU A 433 4.10 30.75 31.23
CA LEU A 433 3.04 30.16 32.04
C LEU A 433 2.11 31.27 32.56
N ARG A 434 0.82 31.20 32.21
CA ARG A 434 -0.20 31.90 33.00
C ARG A 434 0.00 31.45 34.45
N ARG A 435 0.27 32.41 35.34
CA ARG A 435 0.34 32.23 36.80
C ARG A 435 -0.89 31.40 37.22
N GLY A 436 -0.68 30.12 37.54
CA GLY A 436 -1.77 29.20 37.89
C GLY A 436 -1.55 27.73 37.49
N ALA A 437 -0.62 27.42 36.58
CA ALA A 437 -0.22 26.03 36.34
C ALA A 437 1.00 25.66 37.20
N SER A 438 0.82 24.71 38.12
CA SER A 438 1.89 24.11 38.96
C SER A 438 2.85 23.22 38.14
N ARG A 439 3.29 23.67 36.96
CA ARG A 439 4.48 23.10 36.32
C ARG A 439 5.66 23.97 36.73
N VAL A 440 6.43 23.48 37.69
CA VAL A 440 7.81 23.92 37.89
C VAL A 440 8.51 23.80 36.53
N VAL A 441 9.15 24.88 36.09
CA VAL A 441 9.95 24.92 34.86
C VAL A 441 11.14 24.00 35.07
N GLN A 442 11.01 22.74 34.68
CA GLN A 442 12.14 21.81 34.58
C GLN A 442 12.71 21.92 33.17
N PRO A 443 14.05 21.88 33.01
CA PRO A 443 14.67 21.78 31.70
C PRO A 443 14.11 20.53 31.00
N ARG A 444 13.73 20.65 29.72
CA ARG A 444 13.22 19.56 28.87
C ARG A 444 14.17 19.39 27.69
N PHE A 445 14.12 18.28 26.95
CA PHE A 445 14.84 18.10 25.68
C PHE A 445 14.57 19.19 24.61
N PHE A 446 13.74 20.21 24.87
CA PHE A 446 13.35 21.22 23.89
C PHE A 446 13.81 22.60 24.27
N ASP A 447 14.67 23.18 23.44
CA ASP A 447 14.18 24.16 22.46
C ASP A 447 13.88 23.71 21.01
N THR A 448 14.37 22.61 20.41
CA THR A 448 13.87 22.22 19.04
C THR A 448 14.31 20.84 18.49
N ALA A 449 15.02 20.00 19.24
CA ALA A 449 15.94 19.03 18.64
C ALA A 449 15.30 17.69 18.19
N VAL A 450 14.64 16.95 19.09
CA VAL A 450 14.03 15.61 18.81
C VAL A 450 12.99 15.61 17.67
N TRP A 451 12.37 16.76 17.37
CA TRP A 451 11.28 16.88 16.39
C TRP A 451 11.75 17.40 15.03
N ARG A 452 13.07 17.66 14.89
CA ARG A 452 13.74 17.86 13.60
C ARG A 452 14.19 16.53 12.98
N ALA A 453 14.55 15.54 13.79
CA ALA A 453 14.79 14.16 13.34
C ALA A 453 13.48 13.37 13.13
N GLY A 454 13.53 12.33 12.30
CA GLY A 454 12.44 11.36 12.15
C GLY A 454 12.21 10.58 13.45
N GLY A 455 11.29 11.07 14.30
CA GLY A 455 11.03 10.47 15.62
C GLY A 455 10.07 9.26 15.59
N MET A 456 10.46 8.19 16.28
CA MET A 456 9.67 6.98 16.53
C MET A 456 9.48 6.77 18.05
N ALA A 457 8.24 6.52 18.50
CA ALA A 457 7.94 6.30 19.91
C ALA A 457 7.27 4.94 20.18
N LEU A 458 7.76 4.20 21.19
CA LEU A 458 7.20 2.94 21.65
C LEU A 458 6.55 3.12 23.02
N ARG A 459 5.23 2.84 23.13
CA ARG A 459 4.51 2.86 24.42
C ARG A 459 3.37 1.85 24.53
N PRO A 460 3.18 1.26 25.72
CA PRO A 460 2.00 0.48 26.03
C PRO A 460 0.79 1.38 26.30
N GLY A 461 0.05 1.76 25.25
CA GLY A 461 -1.25 2.43 25.34
C GLY A 461 -1.26 3.83 26.01
N ALA A 462 -2.43 4.47 26.02
CA ALA A 462 -2.63 5.82 26.57
C ALA A 462 -2.72 5.81 28.12
N GLY A 463 -1.62 5.47 28.80
CA GLY A 463 -1.50 5.53 30.27
C GLY A 463 -1.23 6.95 30.81
N ARG A 464 -1.77 7.27 32.01
CA ARG A 464 -1.74 8.61 32.64
C ARG A 464 -0.41 8.99 33.31
N ARG A 465 -0.22 10.31 33.45
CA ARG A 465 0.95 11.10 33.89
C ARG A 465 1.33 10.93 35.38
N LEU A 466 2.58 11.29 35.71
CA LEU A 466 3.03 11.57 37.09
C LEU A 466 2.57 12.96 37.59
N THR A 467 2.28 13.91 36.70
CA THR A 467 1.76 15.24 37.08
C THR A 467 0.58 15.68 36.17
N GLY A 468 -0.65 15.68 36.71
CA GLY A 468 -1.74 16.59 36.28
C GLY A 468 -2.78 16.13 35.24
N ARG A 469 -4.05 16.43 35.54
CA ARG A 469 -5.34 16.09 34.88
C ARG A 469 -5.49 16.50 33.40
N SER A 470 -6.23 15.68 32.64
CA SER A 470 -7.07 16.13 31.51
C SER A 470 -8.36 16.72 32.10
N ARG A 471 -8.68 17.99 31.84
CA ARG A 471 -9.97 18.59 32.22
C ARG A 471 -10.55 19.38 31.05
N SER A 472 -11.79 19.03 30.74
CA SER A 472 -12.78 19.75 29.94
C SER A 472 -13.16 21.09 30.60
N THR A 473 -13.45 22.12 29.79
CA THR A 473 -14.62 23.05 29.88
C THR A 473 -14.39 24.40 29.15
N GLY A 474 -15.41 24.85 28.40
CA GLY A 474 -15.85 26.27 28.34
C GLY A 474 -15.32 27.19 27.22
N PRO A 475 -16.17 27.97 26.50
CA PRO A 475 -15.83 28.63 25.23
C PRO A 475 -15.43 30.12 25.37
N GLY A 476 -14.61 30.62 24.44
CA GLY A 476 -14.38 32.07 24.30
C GLY A 476 -13.33 32.52 23.28
N ARG A 477 -13.83 32.98 22.12
CA ARG A 477 -13.27 33.93 21.12
C ARG A 477 -12.06 33.56 20.22
N LEU A 478 -12.35 33.68 18.92
CA LEU A 478 -11.53 33.71 17.71
C LEU A 478 -10.30 34.66 17.77
N LEU A 479 -9.19 34.28 17.10
CA LEU A 479 -8.77 34.86 15.81
C LEU A 479 -7.50 34.21 15.23
N ARG A 480 -7.43 34.30 13.90
CA ARG A 480 -6.53 33.71 12.88
C ARG A 480 -5.01 33.86 13.08
N GLY A 481 -4.24 32.94 12.48
CA GLY A 481 -2.99 33.30 11.79
C GLY A 481 -1.83 32.30 11.78
N TYR A 482 -1.62 31.65 10.62
CA TYR A 482 -0.34 31.35 9.97
C TYR A 482 0.58 30.12 10.30
N ARG A 483 0.93 29.49 9.16
CA ARG A 483 2.11 28.73 8.68
C ARG A 483 2.52 27.34 9.22
N ARG A 484 2.66 26.45 8.23
CA ARG A 484 3.00 25.02 8.21
C ARG A 484 4.48 24.76 8.56
N SER A 485 4.75 23.69 9.31
CA SER A 485 5.98 22.88 9.19
C SER A 485 5.64 21.39 9.25
N SER A 486 6.38 20.59 8.48
CA SER A 486 5.99 19.27 7.96
C SER A 486 6.81 18.12 8.59
N ALA A 487 6.59 17.78 9.85
CA ALA A 487 7.17 16.58 10.48
C ALA A 487 6.08 15.50 10.69
N ARG A 488 6.32 14.26 10.23
CA ARG A 488 5.40 13.10 10.36
C ARG A 488 5.90 12.15 11.47
N TRP A 489 4.98 11.62 12.28
CA TRP A 489 5.27 10.89 13.53
C TRP A 489 4.67 9.49 13.55
N MET A 490 5.38 8.51 14.13
CA MET A 490 4.91 7.12 14.31
C MET A 490 4.94 6.65 15.79
N CYS A 491 3.86 6.01 16.27
CA CYS A 491 3.70 5.41 17.60
C CYS A 491 3.13 3.98 17.51
N TRP A 492 3.52 3.13 18.45
CA TRP A 492 3.53 1.68 18.27
C TRP A 492 2.94 0.89 19.45
N PRO A 493 2.00 -0.06 19.24
CA PRO A 493 1.53 -0.96 20.28
C PRO A 493 2.43 -2.21 20.41
N THR A 494 2.74 -2.61 21.65
CA THR A 494 3.58 -3.78 21.95
C THR A 494 2.83 -5.11 21.89
N ILE A 495 3.47 -6.14 21.33
CA ILE A 495 3.06 -7.55 21.40
C ILE A 495 3.47 -8.13 22.76
N SER A 496 2.54 -8.83 23.42
CA SER A 496 2.78 -9.55 24.68
C SER A 496 3.58 -10.83 24.42
N ILE A 497 4.86 -10.84 24.80
CA ILE A 497 5.63 -12.08 24.94
C ILE A 497 5.37 -12.59 26.37
N ARG A 498 4.45 -13.55 26.54
CA ARG A 498 4.33 -14.30 27.80
C ARG A 498 5.29 -15.49 27.78
N PRO A 499 6.22 -15.63 28.75
CA PRO A 499 6.95 -16.87 28.91
C PRO A 499 6.00 -17.97 29.41
N LYS A 500 6.04 -19.14 28.74
CA LYS A 500 5.37 -20.37 29.19
C LYS A 500 6.02 -20.84 30.49
N ALA A 501 5.39 -20.58 31.62
CA ALA A 501 5.69 -21.26 32.89
C ALA A 501 4.59 -22.31 33.15
N ALA A 502 5.02 -23.55 33.39
CA ALA A 502 4.19 -24.71 33.67
C ALA A 502 3.27 -24.49 34.87
N ARG A 503 2.00 -24.89 34.73
CA ARG A 503 1.05 -25.01 35.85
C ARG A 503 1.13 -26.44 36.41
N PRO A 504 1.30 -26.64 37.72
CA PRO A 504 0.71 -27.78 38.38
C PRO A 504 -0.76 -27.47 38.71
N SER A 505 -1.59 -28.49 38.51
CA SER A 505 -3.00 -28.57 38.86
C SER A 505 -3.23 -28.57 40.37
N ALA A 506 -4.25 -27.84 40.84
CA ALA A 506 -5.27 -28.36 41.77
C ALA A 506 -6.33 -27.28 42.03
N ALA A 507 -7.58 -27.68 41.86
CA ALA A 507 -8.77 -26.95 42.26
C ALA A 507 -8.96 -27.03 43.79
N ALA A 508 -9.40 -25.93 44.41
CA ALA A 508 -10.40 -25.93 45.50
C ALA A 508 -10.61 -24.52 46.08
N CYS A 509 -11.82 -24.00 45.88
CA CYS A 509 -12.72 -23.45 46.90
C CYS A 509 -12.23 -22.47 48.01
N ARG A 510 -12.96 -21.33 48.04
CA ARG A 510 -13.49 -20.57 49.19
C ARG A 510 -12.61 -19.46 49.83
N ALA A 511 -13.21 -18.26 49.86
CA ALA A 511 -12.85 -17.08 50.65
C ALA A 511 -13.18 -17.26 52.16
N PRO A 512 -12.97 -16.29 53.10
CA PRO A 512 -12.27 -14.97 53.05
C PRO A 512 -11.18 -14.79 54.18
N MET A 513 -10.56 -13.59 54.22
CA MET A 513 -9.65 -12.96 55.23
C MET A 513 -9.86 -13.34 56.73
N PRO A 514 -8.93 -13.12 57.71
CA PRO A 514 -8.03 -11.94 57.87
C PRO A 514 -6.65 -12.09 58.59
N CYS A 515 -5.89 -10.98 58.59
CA CYS A 515 -4.96 -10.40 59.60
C CYS A 515 -3.89 -11.20 60.38
N CYS A 516 -2.76 -10.50 60.58
CA CYS A 516 -1.68 -10.66 61.59
C CYS A 516 -0.78 -11.90 61.44
N ALA A 517 0.46 -11.96 61.91
CA ALA A 517 1.54 -11.04 62.24
C ALA A 517 2.71 -11.97 62.64
N THR A 518 3.95 -11.52 62.45
CA THR A 518 5.18 -11.92 63.20
C THR A 518 5.75 -13.35 63.13
N ALA A 519 7.01 -13.37 62.66
CA ALA A 519 8.21 -13.95 63.28
C ALA A 519 8.37 -15.48 63.39
N ALA A 520 9.32 -16.02 62.62
CA ALA A 520 10.59 -16.57 63.11
C ALA A 520 11.58 -16.64 61.95
#